data_AF-A0A357K520-F1
#
_entry.id   AF-A0A357K520-F1
#
_cell.length_a   1.000
_cell.length_b   1.000
_cell.length_c   1.000
_cell.angle_alpha   90.00
_cell.angle_beta   90.00
_cell.angle_gamma   90.00
#
_symmetry.space_group_name_H-M   'P 1'
#
loop_
_entity.id
_entity.type
_entity.pdbx_description
1 polymer ?
#
loop_
_entity_poly.entity_id
_entity_poly.type
_entity_poly.pdbx_seq_one_letter_code
_entity_poly.pdbx_strand_id
1 'polypeptide(L)'
;MESGAAEYWEDFNHAIGTAVEPGSTFKLASLMACMDAGMAVTDSVDTGDGEISFYNKRMRDSNHKDGGHGEISLGKAFEVSSNVGSALAVKTTFEDKPQAFLDGLKRIGVTDKTGIRY
;
A
#
# COMPACT_ATOMS: atom_id res chain seq x y z
N MET A 1 39.58 35.73 -15.82
CA MET A 1 38.15 35.37 -15.72
C MET A 1 38.10 34.15 -14.83
N GLU A 2 37.91 34.34 -13.53
CA GLU A 2 37.77 33.22 -12.60
C GLU A 2 36.34 32.68 -12.71
N SER A 3 36.22 31.40 -13.06
CA SER A 3 34.98 30.66 -12.94
C SER A 3 34.70 30.43 -11.46
N GLY A 4 33.90 31.32 -10.85
CA GLY A 4 33.35 31.08 -9.52
C GLY A 4 32.56 29.77 -9.55
N ALA A 5 33.04 28.77 -8.82
CA ALA A 5 32.31 27.52 -8.67
C ALA A 5 31.00 27.81 -7.94
N ALA A 6 29.87 27.49 -8.55
CA ALA A 6 28.57 27.57 -7.89
C ALA A 6 28.55 26.56 -6.75
N GLU A 7 28.47 27.02 -5.50
CA GLU A 7 28.19 26.16 -4.36
C GLU A 7 26.69 25.84 -4.34
N TYR A 8 26.37 24.55 -4.49
CA TYR A 8 25.02 24.04 -4.32
C TYR A 8 24.74 23.81 -2.84
N TRP A 9 23.63 24.34 -2.34
CA TRP A 9 23.16 24.14 -0.98
C TRP A 9 21.73 23.61 -1.02
N GLU A 10 21.52 22.42 -0.45
CA GLU A 10 20.21 21.78 -0.29
C GLU A 10 19.70 21.98 1.14
N ASP A 11 18.73 22.87 1.32
CA ASP A 11 18.14 23.21 2.63
C ASP A 11 16.67 22.73 2.77
N PHE A 12 16.21 21.89 1.84
CA PHE A 12 14.84 21.39 1.86
C PHE A 12 14.73 20.05 2.58
N ASN A 13 13.96 20.00 3.66
CA ASN A 13 13.70 18.75 4.37
C ASN A 13 12.69 17.88 3.61
N HIS A 14 13.21 17.07 2.67
CA HIS A 14 12.41 16.15 1.86
C HIS A 14 11.62 15.11 2.68
N ALA A 15 12.04 14.80 3.92
CA ALA A 15 11.33 13.84 4.77
C ALA A 15 9.93 14.32 5.19
N ILE A 16 9.68 15.64 5.16
CA ILE A 16 8.37 16.24 5.49
C ILE A 16 7.80 17.10 4.36
N GLY A 17 8.65 17.62 3.49
CA GLY A 17 8.27 18.60 2.46
C GLY A 17 7.93 18.00 1.10
N THR A 18 8.25 16.73 0.84
CA THR A 18 7.98 16.08 -0.45
C THR A 18 6.94 14.98 -0.31
N ALA A 19 5.82 15.15 -1.00
CA ALA A 19 4.86 14.07 -1.19
C ALA A 19 5.39 13.12 -2.28
N VAL A 20 5.49 11.83 -1.94
CA VAL A 20 5.93 10.76 -2.85
C VAL A 20 4.90 9.65 -2.82
N GLU A 21 4.67 8.98 -3.96
CA GLU A 21 3.84 7.78 -3.99
C GLU A 21 4.48 6.68 -3.12
N PRO A 22 3.81 6.20 -2.06
CA PRO A 22 4.40 5.27 -1.10
C PRO A 22 4.63 3.86 -1.67
N GLY A 23 3.95 3.51 -2.76
CA GLY A 23 4.02 2.17 -3.37
C GLY A 23 3.66 1.06 -2.37
N SER A 24 4.39 -0.05 -2.42
CA SER A 24 4.12 -1.23 -1.58
C SER A 24 4.26 -0.98 -0.08
N THR A 25 4.93 0.10 0.36
CA THR A 25 5.00 0.45 1.79
C THR A 25 3.61 0.78 2.35
N PHE A 26 2.68 1.23 1.51
CA PHE A 26 1.31 1.53 1.91
C PHE A 26 0.48 0.28 2.25
N LYS A 27 0.91 -0.92 1.82
CA LYS A 27 0.19 -2.17 2.10
C LYS A 27 0.02 -2.41 3.59
N LEU A 28 1.00 -2.02 4.42
CA LEU A 28 0.88 -2.16 5.86
C LEU A 28 -0.36 -1.43 6.39
N ALA A 29 -0.55 -0.15 6.00
CA ALA A 29 -1.71 0.62 6.41
C ALA A 29 -3.02 0.01 5.89
N SER A 30 -3.04 -0.45 4.64
CA SER A 30 -4.22 -1.11 4.07
C SER A 30 -4.61 -2.39 4.81
N LEU A 31 -3.63 -3.24 5.13
CA LEU A 31 -3.87 -4.51 5.82
C LEU A 31 -4.21 -4.30 7.30
N MET A 32 -3.61 -3.31 7.97
CA MET A 32 -4.01 -2.90 9.33
C MET A 32 -5.49 -2.48 9.37
N ALA A 33 -5.95 -1.70 8.38
CA ALA A 33 -7.36 -1.34 8.29
C ALA A 33 -8.27 -2.57 8.13
N CYS A 34 -7.85 -3.56 7.34
CA CYS A 34 -8.60 -4.82 7.20
C CYS A 34 -8.65 -5.62 8.52
N MET A 35 -7.54 -5.64 9.25
CA MET A 35 -7.46 -6.32 10.55
C MET A 35 -8.34 -5.64 11.61
N ASP A 36 -8.34 -4.30 11.67
CA ASP A 36 -9.25 -3.54 12.53
C ASP A 36 -10.73 -3.80 12.23
N ALA A 37 -11.05 -4.15 10.98
CA ALA A 37 -12.38 -4.51 10.54
C ALA A 37 -12.73 -6.00 10.74
N GLY A 38 -11.79 -6.80 11.26
CA GLY A 38 -12.03 -8.17 11.71
C GLY A 38 -11.28 -9.28 10.98
N MET A 39 -10.45 -8.96 9.97
CA MET A 39 -9.60 -9.98 9.35
C MET A 39 -8.47 -10.42 10.30
N ALA A 40 -8.23 -11.71 10.40
CA ALA A 40 -7.06 -12.26 11.07
C ALA A 40 -5.86 -12.35 10.11
N VAL A 41 -4.64 -12.35 10.66
CA VAL A 41 -3.39 -12.55 9.88
C VAL A 41 -3.39 -13.91 9.16
N THR A 42 -4.11 -14.88 9.71
CA THR A 42 -4.26 -16.24 9.17
C THR A 42 -5.36 -16.37 8.13
N ASP A 43 -6.22 -15.37 7.97
CA ASP A 43 -7.27 -15.41 6.95
C ASP A 43 -6.65 -15.36 5.56
N SER A 44 -7.21 -16.13 4.64
CA SER A 44 -6.65 -16.32 3.30
C SER A 44 -7.43 -15.58 2.24
N VAL A 45 -6.72 -15.22 1.17
CA VAL A 45 -7.27 -14.73 -0.09
C VAL A 45 -6.70 -15.56 -1.23
N ASP A 46 -7.56 -15.90 -2.20
CA ASP A 46 -7.13 -16.60 -3.42
C ASP A 46 -6.67 -15.58 -4.47
N THR A 47 -5.35 -15.53 -4.68
CA THR A 47 -4.72 -14.64 -5.67
C THR A 47 -4.68 -15.23 -7.08
N GLY A 48 -5.16 -16.48 -7.26
CA GLY A 48 -5.14 -17.18 -8.53
C GLY A 48 -3.73 -17.27 -9.12
N ASP A 49 -3.62 -16.95 -10.41
CA ASP A 49 -2.36 -16.90 -11.14
C ASP A 49 -1.57 -15.60 -10.92
N GLY A 50 -1.93 -14.80 -9.91
CA GLY A 50 -1.29 -13.54 -9.60
C GLY A 50 -1.75 -12.39 -10.50
N GLU A 51 -2.88 -12.53 -11.19
CA GLU A 51 -3.48 -11.45 -11.97
C GLU A 51 -4.99 -11.34 -11.75
N ILE A 52 -5.48 -10.11 -11.57
CA ILE A 52 -6.92 -9.82 -11.47
C ILE A 52 -7.29 -8.56 -12.24
N SER A 53 -8.54 -8.49 -12.70
CA SER A 53 -9.10 -7.30 -13.35
C SER A 53 -10.11 -6.60 -12.44
N PHE A 54 -9.84 -5.33 -12.09
CA PHE A 54 -10.78 -4.43 -11.41
C PHE A 54 -11.26 -3.35 -12.37
N TYR A 55 -12.58 -3.30 -12.64
CA TYR A 55 -13.21 -2.24 -13.46
C TYR A 55 -12.41 -1.85 -14.71
N ASN A 56 -11.94 -2.85 -15.47
CA ASN A 56 -11.12 -2.73 -16.69
C ASN A 56 -9.63 -2.41 -16.51
N LYS A 57 -9.09 -2.43 -15.29
CA LYS A 57 -7.65 -2.36 -15.02
C LYS A 57 -7.12 -3.70 -14.53
N ARG A 58 -6.02 -4.15 -15.13
CA ARG A 58 -5.30 -5.36 -14.69
C ARG A 58 -4.33 -5.00 -13.58
N MET A 59 -4.39 -5.74 -12.48
CA MET A 59 -3.42 -5.72 -11.39
C MET A 59 -2.67 -7.05 -11.40
N ARG A 60 -1.36 -6.99 -11.16
CA ARG A 60 -0.47 -8.15 -11.22
C ARG A 60 0.44 -8.20 -10.00
N ASP A 61 0.70 -9.42 -9.57
CA ASP A 61 1.84 -9.74 -8.73
C ASP A 61 3.11 -9.85 -9.57
N SER A 62 4.26 -9.68 -8.91
CA SER A 62 5.57 -9.74 -9.55
C SER A 62 5.83 -11.11 -10.20
N ASN A 63 5.29 -12.18 -9.61
CA ASN A 63 5.40 -13.57 -10.07
C ASN A 63 4.22 -14.08 -10.92
N HIS A 64 3.36 -13.19 -11.44
CA HIS A 64 2.20 -13.63 -12.25
C HIS A 64 2.60 -14.50 -13.47
N LYS A 65 3.81 -14.31 -14.01
CA LYS A 65 4.34 -15.13 -15.12
C LYS A 65 4.76 -16.53 -14.68
N ASP A 66 4.96 -16.74 -13.39
CA ASP A 66 5.40 -18.00 -12.78
C ASP A 66 4.22 -18.77 -12.15
N GLY A 67 2.98 -18.31 -12.39
CA GLY A 67 1.76 -18.94 -11.88
C GLY A 67 1.20 -18.32 -10.59
N GLY A 68 1.72 -17.18 -10.15
CA GLY A 68 1.19 -16.47 -8.99
C GLY A 68 1.44 -17.17 -7.66
N HIS A 69 0.68 -16.80 -6.64
CA HIS A 69 0.80 -17.35 -5.30
C HIS A 69 -0.33 -18.33 -4.93
N GLY A 70 -1.43 -18.37 -5.69
CA GLY A 70 -2.62 -19.12 -5.33
C GLY A 70 -3.27 -18.57 -4.05
N GLU A 71 -3.79 -19.47 -3.21
CA GLU A 71 -4.35 -19.10 -1.91
C GLU A 71 -3.23 -18.82 -0.89
N ILE A 72 -3.22 -17.60 -0.35
CA ILE A 72 -2.25 -17.15 0.65
C ILE A 72 -2.93 -16.42 1.80
N SER A 73 -2.36 -16.56 3.00
CA SER A 73 -2.80 -15.81 4.17
C SER A 73 -2.51 -14.31 4.05
N LEU A 74 -3.21 -13.48 4.82
CA LEU A 74 -2.97 -12.05 4.91
C LEU A 74 -1.51 -11.73 5.29
N GLY A 75 -0.95 -12.48 6.24
CA GLY A 75 0.45 -12.38 6.62
C GLY A 75 1.40 -12.70 5.46
N LYS A 76 1.09 -13.75 4.69
CA LYS A 76 1.90 -14.12 3.52
C LYS A 76 1.78 -13.09 2.40
N ALA A 77 0.59 -12.54 2.17
CA ALA A 77 0.35 -11.47 1.20
C ALA A 77 1.20 -10.24 1.50
N PHE A 78 1.37 -9.88 2.78
CA PHE A 78 2.30 -8.84 3.20
C PHE A 78 3.76 -9.23 2.98
N GLU A 79 4.17 -10.43 3.41
CA GLU A 79 5.54 -10.94 3.32
C GLU A 79 6.07 -10.94 1.88
N VAL A 80 5.26 -11.42 0.93
CA VAL A 80 5.65 -11.48 -0.51
C VAL A 80 5.30 -10.21 -1.26
N SER A 81 4.72 -9.21 -0.59
CA SER A 81 4.25 -7.97 -1.19
C SER A 81 3.29 -8.22 -2.37
N SER A 82 2.33 -9.12 -2.23
CA SER A 82 1.32 -9.39 -3.25
C SER A 82 0.39 -8.17 -3.41
N ASN A 83 0.37 -7.59 -4.62
CA ASN A 83 -0.57 -6.53 -4.99
C ASN A 83 -1.99 -7.09 -5.03
N VAL A 84 -2.17 -8.24 -5.68
CA VAL A 84 -3.45 -8.91 -5.85
C VAL A 84 -4.02 -9.30 -4.48
N GLY A 85 -3.22 -9.95 -3.62
CA GLY A 85 -3.63 -10.34 -2.28
C GLY A 85 -4.01 -9.15 -1.41
N SER A 86 -3.23 -8.05 -1.45
CA SER A 86 -3.57 -6.83 -0.70
C SER A 86 -4.87 -6.20 -1.20
N ALA A 87 -5.09 -6.13 -2.52
CA ALA A 87 -6.30 -5.57 -3.10
C ALA A 87 -7.54 -6.44 -2.82
N LEU A 88 -7.39 -7.76 -2.86
CA LEU A 88 -8.45 -8.69 -2.50
C LEU A 88 -8.81 -8.60 -1.03
N ALA A 89 -7.84 -8.51 -0.12
CA ALA A 89 -8.14 -8.31 1.31
C ALA A 89 -8.97 -7.05 1.55
N VAL A 90 -8.58 -5.92 0.94
CA VAL A 90 -9.34 -4.67 1.02
C VAL A 90 -10.73 -4.82 0.40
N LYS A 91 -10.83 -5.42 -0.78
CA LYS A 91 -12.12 -5.62 -1.46
C LYS A 91 -13.05 -6.50 -0.61
N THR A 92 -12.60 -7.68 -0.21
CA THR A 92 -13.39 -8.62 0.60
C THR A 92 -13.86 -7.98 1.91
N THR A 93 -13.04 -7.13 2.52
CA THR A 93 -13.39 -6.48 3.80
C THR A 93 -14.37 -5.32 3.62
N PHE A 94 -14.23 -4.54 2.53
CA PHE A 94 -14.85 -3.23 2.42
C PHE A 94 -15.73 -3.03 1.18
N GLU A 95 -15.97 -4.05 0.34
CA GLU A 95 -16.76 -3.90 -0.89
C GLU A 95 -18.17 -3.34 -0.64
N ASP A 96 -18.82 -3.76 0.44
CA ASP A 96 -20.15 -3.27 0.82
C ASP A 96 -20.12 -1.86 1.45
N LYS A 97 -18.98 -1.47 2.04
CA LYS A 97 -18.82 -0.20 2.76
C LYS A 97 -17.45 0.44 2.47
N PRO A 98 -17.20 0.94 1.25
CA PRO A 98 -15.89 1.49 0.87
C PRO A 98 -15.42 2.64 1.76
N GLN A 99 -16.37 3.42 2.31
CA GLN A 99 -16.06 4.50 3.24
C GLN A 99 -15.35 4.00 4.51
N ALA A 100 -15.65 2.78 4.99
CA ALA A 100 -15.03 2.23 6.18
C ALA A 100 -13.52 1.98 6.00
N PHE A 101 -13.06 1.72 4.77
CA PHE A 101 -11.63 1.65 4.46
C PHE A 101 -10.96 3.01 4.64
N LEU A 102 -11.55 4.08 4.09
CA LEU A 102 -11.04 5.45 4.23
C LEU A 102 -11.03 5.90 5.69
N ASP A 103 -12.07 5.55 6.45
CA ASP A 103 -12.14 5.84 7.87
C ASP A 103 -11.06 5.07 8.66
N GLY A 104 -10.75 3.84 8.25
CA GLY A 104 -9.63 3.06 8.80
C GLY A 104 -8.28 3.73 8.57
N LEU A 105 -8.00 4.14 7.33
CA LEU A 105 -6.78 4.88 7.01
C LEU A 105 -6.67 6.18 7.81
N LYS A 106 -7.78 6.90 7.99
CA LYS A 106 -7.83 8.10 8.82
C LYS A 106 -7.51 7.79 10.29
N ARG A 107 -8.02 6.69 10.85
CA ARG A 107 -7.69 6.26 12.23
C ARG A 107 -6.21 5.94 12.39
N ILE A 108 -5.57 5.34 11.38
CA ILE A 108 -4.12 5.08 11.37
C ILE A 108 -3.32 6.39 11.30
N GLY A 109 -3.92 7.48 10.81
CA GLY A 109 -3.32 8.82 10.77
C GLY A 109 -2.55 9.13 9.50
N VAL A 110 -2.57 8.25 8.48
CA VAL A 110 -1.85 8.45 7.21
C VAL A 110 -2.45 9.56 6.33
N THR A 111 -3.64 10.06 6.67
CA THR A 111 -4.34 11.12 5.93
C THR A 111 -4.04 12.52 6.46
N ASP A 112 -3.49 12.62 7.68
CA ASP A 112 -3.42 13.87 8.42
C ASP A 112 -1.95 14.31 8.60
N LYS A 113 -1.74 15.62 8.75
CA LYS A 113 -0.41 16.14 9.09
C LYS A 113 -0.04 15.66 10.50
N THR A 114 1.20 15.23 10.68
CA THR A 114 1.74 14.76 11.97
C THR A 114 1.87 15.87 13.02
N GLY A 115 1.75 17.15 12.62
CA GLY A 115 1.93 18.30 13.51
C GLY A 115 3.38 18.74 13.71
N ILE A 116 4.34 18.04 13.09
CA ILE A 116 5.74 18.46 13.05
C ILE A 116 5.85 19.83 12.36
N ARG A 117 6.51 20.77 13.02
CA ARG A 117 6.79 22.11 12.50
C ARG A 117 8.25 22.18 12.06
N TYR A 118 8.49 22.89 10.95
CA TYR A 118 9.80 23.23 10.40
C TYR A 118 10.21 24.62 10.88
#